data_AF-A0A4W3J7E1-F1
#
_entry.id   AF-A0A4W3J7E1-F1
#
_cell.length_a   1.000
_cell.length_b   1.000
_cell.length_c   1.000
_cell.angle_alpha   90.00
_cell.angle_beta   90.00
_cell.angle_gamma   90.00
#
_symmetry.space_group_name_H-M   'P 1'
#
loop_
_entity.id
_entity.type
_entity.pdbx_description
1 polymer ?
#
loop_
_entity_poly.entity_id
_entity_poly.type
_entity_poly.pdbx_seq_one_letter_code
_entity_poly.pdbx_strand_id
1 'polypeptide(L)'
;KTIRQSTNNQVPNYCQAGGDGESIGNCPFSQRLFMILWLKGVIFNVTTVDLKRKPADLQSLAPGTNPPFLTFNGEVKTDVNKIEEYLEEKLVPPRYPKLAAKYPESNSAGNDVFAKFSAYIKNTRKDTNEIPYIHHPLSEEVLPQLSAKGLPLILRL
;
A
#
# COMPACT_ATOMS: atom_id res chain seq x y z
N LYS A 1 17.03 -1.56 -5.94
CA LYS A 1 17.97 -0.55 -5.40
C LYS A 1 17.93 -0.63 -3.88
N THR A 2 18.94 -1.26 -3.29
CA THR A 2 19.08 -1.40 -1.84
C THR A 2 19.59 -0.08 -1.26
N ILE A 3 18.74 0.66 -0.55
CA ILE A 3 19.16 1.82 0.23
C ILE A 3 19.61 1.28 1.59
N ARG A 4 20.92 1.07 1.77
CA ARG A 4 21.51 0.61 3.03
C ARG A 4 22.20 1.79 3.72
N GLN A 5 21.79 2.09 4.95
CA GLN A 5 22.71 2.46 6.03
C GLN A 5 22.28 1.79 7.34
N SER A 6 23.31 1.38 8.09
CA SER A 6 23.34 0.61 9.33
C SER A 6 22.48 1.22 10.46
N THR A 7 21.51 0.46 10.98
CA THR A 7 21.15 0.35 12.42
C THR A 7 20.21 -0.86 12.63
N ASN A 8 20.20 -1.42 13.85
CA ASN A 8 19.63 -2.72 14.23
C ASN A 8 18.07 -2.82 14.25
N ASN A 9 17.35 -1.93 13.56
CA ASN A 9 15.88 -1.90 13.48
C ASN A 9 15.40 -1.85 12.02
N GLN A 10 15.93 -2.71 11.15
CA GLN A 10 15.39 -2.82 9.80
C GLN A 10 13.98 -3.41 9.87
N VAL A 11 13.06 -2.83 9.11
CA VAL A 11 11.69 -3.34 8.95
C VAL A 11 11.60 -4.08 7.61
N PRO A 12 11.72 -5.41 7.56
CA PRO A 12 11.46 -6.15 6.34
C PRO A 12 9.99 -6.02 5.94
N ASN A 13 9.75 -5.47 4.75
CA ASN A 13 8.46 -5.43 4.09
C ASN A 13 8.53 -6.38 2.88
N TYR A 14 7.65 -7.37 2.84
CA TYR A 14 7.61 -8.36 1.78
C TYR A 14 6.48 -8.01 0.80
N CYS A 15 6.83 -7.75 -0.46
CA CYS A 15 5.89 -7.35 -1.49
C CYS A 15 5.77 -8.44 -2.56
N GLN A 16 4.64 -8.49 -3.26
CA GLN A 16 4.51 -9.41 -4.39
C GLN A 16 5.49 -9.02 -5.51
N ALA A 17 6.19 -10.00 -6.08
CA ALA A 17 7.04 -9.78 -7.25
C ALA A 17 6.23 -9.58 -8.54
N GLY A 18 6.82 -8.90 -9.52
CA GLY A 18 6.31 -8.77 -10.87
C GLY A 18 6.41 -10.08 -11.67
N GLY A 19 6.04 -10.03 -12.94
CA GLY A 19 6.04 -11.22 -13.81
C GLY A 19 7.42 -11.85 -14.04
N ASP A 20 8.49 -11.07 -13.83
CA ASP A 20 9.90 -11.48 -13.88
C ASP A 20 10.39 -12.17 -12.60
N GLY A 21 9.60 -12.13 -11.51
CA GLY A 21 9.94 -12.72 -10.22
C GLY A 21 10.89 -11.88 -9.36
N GLU A 22 11.33 -10.71 -9.84
CA GLU A 22 12.29 -9.84 -9.14
C GLU A 22 11.77 -8.42 -8.92
N SER A 23 11.12 -7.83 -9.93
CA SER A 23 10.59 -6.48 -9.86
C SER A 23 9.44 -6.35 -8.86
N ILE A 24 9.08 -5.13 -8.48
CA ILE A 24 7.90 -4.87 -7.65
C ILE A 24 6.66 -5.14 -8.51
N GLY A 25 5.78 -6.04 -8.06
CA GLY A 25 4.54 -6.39 -8.74
C GLY A 25 3.43 -5.36 -8.56
N ASN A 26 2.39 -5.46 -9.38
CA ASN A 26 1.19 -4.64 -9.29
C ASN A 26 0.30 -5.11 -8.11
N CYS A 27 0.61 -4.63 -6.91
CA CYS A 27 -0.14 -4.94 -5.69
C CYS A 27 -0.46 -3.63 -4.93
N PRO A 28 -1.72 -3.15 -4.95
CA PRO A 28 -2.09 -1.89 -4.29
C PRO A 28 -1.86 -1.94 -2.78
N PHE A 29 -2.02 -3.10 -2.15
CA PHE A 29 -1.74 -3.29 -0.74
C PHE A 29 -0.25 -3.17 -0.39
N SER A 30 0.63 -3.75 -1.21
CA SER A 30 2.08 -3.62 -1.05
C SER A 30 2.51 -2.16 -1.19
N GLN A 31 1.93 -1.46 -2.16
CA GLN A 31 2.16 -0.04 -2.39
C GLN A 31 1.70 0.82 -1.20
N ARG A 32 0.52 0.54 -0.61
CA ARG A 32 0.03 1.23 0.60
C ARG A 32 1.03 1.13 1.75
N LEU A 33 1.53 -0.08 2.06
CA LEU A 33 2.49 -0.26 3.15
C LEU A 33 3.84 0.41 2.86
N PHE A 34 4.31 0.35 1.62
CA PHE A 34 5.51 1.07 1.19
C PHE A 34 5.38 2.57 1.45
N MET A 35 4.24 3.16 1.08
CA MET A 35 3.95 4.57 1.29
C MET A 35 3.91 4.95 2.77
N ILE A 36 3.30 4.13 3.62
CA ILE A 36 3.26 4.37 5.07
C ILE A 36 4.68 4.39 5.64
N LEU A 37 5.50 3.37 5.36
CA LEU A 37 6.88 3.30 5.84
C LEU A 37 7.73 4.47 5.33
N TRP A 38 7.54 4.86 4.07
CA TRP A 38 8.20 6.02 3.47
C TRP A 38 7.83 7.33 4.19
N LEU A 39 6.53 7.58 4.39
CA LEU A 39 6.03 8.78 5.06
C LEU A 39 6.39 8.83 6.55
N LYS A 40 6.50 7.67 7.21
CA LYS A 40 7.03 7.58 8.57
C LYS A 40 8.50 7.96 8.64
N GLY A 41 9.25 7.88 7.54
CA GLY A 41 10.70 8.15 7.53
C GLY A 41 11.52 7.10 8.28
N VAL A 42 10.98 5.88 8.43
CA VAL A 42 11.71 4.75 9.01
C VAL A 42 12.65 4.13 7.97
N ILE A 43 13.75 3.52 8.39
CA ILE A 43 14.58 2.72 7.51
C ILE A 43 13.94 1.33 7.37
N PHE A 44 13.63 0.92 6.15
CA PHE A 44 12.99 -0.36 5.86
C PHE A 44 13.59 -1.01 4.63
N ASN A 45 13.45 -2.33 4.54
CA ASN A 45 13.84 -3.10 3.36
C ASN A 45 12.59 -3.57 2.64
N VAL A 46 12.64 -3.57 1.31
CA VAL A 46 11.63 -4.20 0.46
C VAL A 46 12.21 -5.46 -0.13
N THR A 47 11.56 -6.58 0.14
CA THR A 47 11.88 -7.88 -0.46
C THR A 47 10.71 -8.30 -1.33
N THR A 48 10.96 -8.54 -2.62
CA THR A 48 9.95 -9.05 -3.54
C THR A 48 9.85 -10.57 -3.39
N VAL A 49 8.63 -11.09 -3.51
CA VAL A 49 8.31 -12.50 -3.31
C VAL A 49 7.74 -13.07 -4.60
N ASP A 50 8.47 -13.98 -5.23
CA ASP A 50 7.97 -14.79 -6.35
C ASP A 50 6.98 -15.84 -5.83
N LEU A 51 5.69 -15.67 -6.14
CA LEU A 51 4.63 -16.59 -5.72
C LEU A 51 4.71 -17.96 -6.39
N LYS A 52 5.40 -18.06 -7.54
CA LYS A 52 5.61 -19.33 -8.26
C LYS A 52 6.76 -20.14 -7.66
N ARG A 53 7.73 -19.46 -7.05
CA ARG A 53 8.94 -20.04 -6.46
C ARG A 53 9.15 -19.48 -5.06
N LYS A 54 8.24 -19.83 -4.13
CA LYS A 54 8.32 -19.37 -2.73
C LYS A 54 9.60 -19.91 -2.08
N PRO A 55 10.50 -19.05 -1.56
CA PRO A 55 11.68 -19.50 -0.82
C PRO A 55 11.28 -20.24 0.47
N ALA A 56 12.02 -21.28 0.85
CA ALA A 56 11.72 -22.09 2.04
C ALA A 56 11.71 -21.23 3.34
N ASP A 57 12.64 -20.30 3.46
CA ASP A 57 12.73 -19.37 4.61
C ASP A 57 11.49 -18.48 4.75
N LEU A 58 10.83 -18.16 3.63
CA LEU A 58 9.61 -17.38 3.65
C LEU A 58 8.41 -18.21 4.14
N GLN A 59 8.42 -19.49 3.81
CA GLN A 59 7.38 -20.43 4.21
C GLN A 59 7.43 -20.75 5.70
N SER A 60 8.63 -20.73 6.31
CA SER A 60 8.77 -20.82 7.76
C SER A 60 8.38 -19.51 8.47
N LEU A 61 8.67 -18.35 7.86
CA LEU A 61 8.34 -17.05 8.43
C LEU A 61 6.84 -16.74 8.42
N ALA A 62 6.13 -17.06 7.34
CA ALA A 62 4.71 -16.78 7.18
C ALA A 62 3.99 -17.93 6.42
N PRO A 63 3.78 -19.09 7.06
CA PRO A 63 3.21 -20.26 6.41
C PRO A 63 1.82 -19.97 5.86
N GLY A 64 1.59 -20.32 4.58
CA GLY A 64 0.31 -20.13 3.90
C GLY A 64 -0.08 -18.68 3.62
N THR A 65 0.74 -17.69 4.01
CA THR A 65 0.44 -16.28 3.82
C THR A 65 0.91 -15.81 2.44
N ASN A 66 0.08 -15.00 1.79
CA ASN A 66 0.48 -14.27 0.58
C ASN A 66 0.91 -12.84 0.97
N PRO A 67 1.91 -12.27 0.29
CA PRO A 67 2.28 -10.87 0.47
C PRO A 67 1.10 -9.93 0.16
N PRO A 68 1.07 -8.73 0.78
CA PRO A 68 2.14 -8.21 1.62
C PRO A 68 2.08 -8.67 3.08
N PHE A 69 3.24 -8.82 3.69
CA PHE A 69 3.40 -8.98 5.14
C PHE A 69 4.68 -8.29 5.59
N LEU A 70 4.77 -8.02 6.88
CA LEU A 70 5.82 -7.21 7.48
C LEU A 70 6.37 -7.91 8.73
N THR A 71 7.68 -7.79 8.92
CA THR A 71 8.33 -8.18 10.16
C THR A 71 8.80 -6.94 10.91
N PHE A 72 8.42 -6.79 12.17
CA PHE A 72 8.88 -5.71 13.02
C PHE A 72 9.17 -6.23 14.42
N ASN A 73 10.39 -5.98 14.93
CA ASN A 73 10.86 -6.50 16.22
C ASN A 73 10.69 -8.03 16.38
N GLY A 74 10.88 -8.79 15.30
CA GLY A 74 10.75 -10.26 15.29
C GLY A 74 9.31 -10.78 15.17
N GLU A 75 8.29 -9.91 15.23
CA GLU A 75 6.90 -10.30 15.00
C GLU A 75 6.52 -10.20 13.53
N VAL A 76 5.89 -11.25 12.99
CA VAL A 76 5.32 -11.27 11.64
C VAL A 76 3.87 -10.81 11.70
N LYS A 77 3.52 -9.85 10.84
CA LYS A 77 2.18 -9.28 10.69
C LYS A 77 1.74 -9.48 9.24
N THR A 78 0.56 -10.02 9.02
CA THR A 78 0.10 -10.51 7.70
C THR A 78 -1.15 -9.81 7.16
N ASP A 79 -1.90 -9.11 8.03
CA ASP A 79 -3.07 -8.33 7.64
C ASP A 79 -2.68 -6.85 7.46
N VAL A 80 -2.99 -6.28 6.28
CA VAL A 80 -2.59 -4.93 5.90
C VAL A 80 -3.10 -3.86 6.86
N ASN A 81 -4.37 -3.96 7.28
CA ASN A 81 -4.97 -2.97 8.18
C ASN A 81 -4.32 -3.07 9.57
N LYS A 82 -4.09 -4.28 10.07
CA LYS A 82 -3.38 -4.49 11.34
C LYS A 82 -1.93 -4.04 11.28
N ILE A 83 -1.25 -4.19 10.15
CA ILE A 83 0.11 -3.66 9.94
C ILE A 83 0.08 -2.14 10.06
N GLU A 84 -0.86 -1.47 9.39
CA GLU A 84 -1.00 -0.02 9.45
C GLU A 84 -1.27 0.47 10.88
N GLU A 85 -2.23 -0.13 11.58
CA GLU A 85 -2.53 0.18 12.98
C GLU A 85 -1.28 0.02 13.86
N TYR A 86 -0.55 -1.09 13.69
CA TYR A 86 0.66 -1.37 14.45
C TYR A 86 1.78 -0.37 14.16
N LEU A 87 2.00 0.00 12.90
CA LEU A 87 3.01 1.01 12.54
C LEU A 87 2.63 2.39 13.07
N GLU A 88 1.35 2.77 13.06
CA GLU A 88 0.88 4.03 13.64
C GLU A 88 1.07 4.07 15.16
N GLU A 89 0.86 2.94 15.84
CA GLU A 89 1.04 2.80 17.30
C GLU A 89 2.53 2.78 17.71
N LYS A 90 3.41 2.12 16.95
CA LYS A 90 4.83 1.96 17.32
C LYS A 90 5.72 3.08 16.81
N LEU A 91 5.40 3.70 15.68
CA LEU A 91 6.19 4.78 15.08
C LEU A 91 5.52 6.14 15.39
N VAL A 92 5.79 6.65 16.59
CA VAL A 92 5.12 7.83 17.15
C VAL A 92 6.04 9.07 17.29
N PRO A 93 5.46 10.28 17.48
CA PRO A 93 6.22 11.49 17.77
C PRO A 93 7.04 11.38 19.08
N PRO A 94 8.14 12.15 19.23
CA PRO A 94 8.67 13.13 18.28
C PRO A 94 9.50 12.52 17.15
N ARG A 95 9.79 11.21 17.21
CA ARG A 95 10.73 10.55 16.29
C ARG A 95 10.12 10.29 14.90
N TYR A 96 8.82 9.98 14.85
CA TYR A 96 8.12 9.70 13.60
C TYR A 96 6.79 10.48 13.54
N PRO A 97 6.35 10.95 12.36
CA PRO A 97 5.13 11.72 12.23
C PRO A 97 3.88 10.84 12.45
N LYS A 98 2.79 11.45 12.94
CA LYS A 98 1.46 10.85 12.95
C LYS A 98 0.88 10.90 11.53
N LEU A 99 0.39 9.78 11.01
CA LEU A 99 -0.18 9.70 9.65
C LEU A 99 -1.70 9.56 9.65
N ALA A 100 -2.31 9.19 10.78
CA ALA A 100 -3.75 9.05 10.88
C ALA A 100 -4.46 10.36 10.48
N ALA A 101 -5.50 10.22 9.66
CA ALA A 101 -6.25 11.36 9.15
C ALA A 101 -6.89 12.16 10.29
N LYS A 102 -6.91 13.49 10.11
CA LYS A 102 -7.57 14.41 11.05
C LYS A 102 -9.09 14.30 11.00
N TYR A 103 -9.65 14.08 9.82
CA TYR A 103 -11.09 14.06 9.55
C TYR A 103 -11.52 12.61 9.27
N PRO A 104 -12.44 12.01 10.06
CA PRO A 104 -12.88 10.63 9.88
C PRO A 104 -13.40 10.32 8.47
N GLU A 105 -14.04 11.31 7.81
CA GLU A 105 -14.59 11.21 6.47
C GLU A 105 -13.51 10.93 5.41
N SER A 106 -12.26 11.33 5.68
CA SER A 106 -11.13 11.05 4.78
C SER A 106 -10.80 9.56 4.70
N ASN A 107 -11.16 8.77 5.73
CA ASN A 107 -10.91 7.32 5.76
C ASN A 107 -11.96 6.52 4.98
N SER A 108 -13.13 7.11 4.71
CA SER A 108 -14.24 6.46 4.00
C SER A 108 -14.42 6.95 2.57
N ALA A 109 -13.92 8.15 2.26
CA ALA A 109 -13.96 8.72 0.92
C ALA A 109 -13.27 7.80 -0.10
N GLY A 110 -14.01 7.35 -1.11
CA GLY A 110 -13.50 6.55 -2.22
C GLY A 110 -13.40 5.03 -1.98
N ASN A 111 -13.85 4.52 -0.83
CA ASN A 111 -13.75 3.09 -0.49
C ASN A 111 -14.48 2.15 -1.47
N ASP A 112 -15.47 2.64 -2.21
CA ASP A 112 -16.23 1.88 -3.20
C ASP A 112 -15.70 2.00 -4.64
N VAL A 113 -14.77 2.94 -4.90
CA VAL A 113 -14.25 3.26 -6.24
C VAL A 113 -13.56 2.04 -6.85
N PHE A 114 -12.67 1.38 -6.09
CA PHE A 114 -11.95 0.20 -6.59
C PHE A 114 -12.90 -0.96 -6.93
N ALA A 115 -13.94 -1.16 -6.11
CA ALA A 115 -14.95 -2.20 -6.34
C ALA A 115 -15.77 -1.92 -7.61
N LYS A 116 -16.23 -0.67 -7.77
CA LYS A 116 -16.95 -0.22 -8.97
C LYS A 116 -16.09 -0.34 -10.23
N PHE A 117 -14.85 0.13 -10.18
CA PHE A 117 -13.90 0.01 -11.29
C PHE A 117 -13.62 -1.46 -11.65
N SER A 118 -13.42 -2.31 -10.63
CA SER A 118 -13.21 -3.75 -10.83
C SER A 118 -14.41 -4.41 -11.51
N ALA A 119 -15.63 -4.05 -11.12
CA ALA A 119 -16.85 -4.53 -11.77
C ALA A 119 -16.92 -4.07 -13.23
N TYR A 120 -16.63 -2.78 -13.49
CA TYR A 120 -16.65 -2.20 -14.83
C TYR A 120 -15.67 -2.89 -15.81
N ILE A 121 -14.40 -3.04 -15.42
CA ILE A 121 -13.37 -3.64 -16.30
C ILE A 121 -13.61 -5.14 -16.53
N LYS A 122 -14.17 -5.85 -15.55
CA LYS A 122 -14.45 -7.29 -15.66
C LYS A 122 -15.78 -7.58 -16.37
N ASN A 123 -16.63 -6.57 -16.61
CA ASN A 123 -17.91 -6.77 -17.27
C ASN A 123 -17.68 -7.18 -18.74
N THR A 124 -18.14 -8.38 -19.08
CA THR A 124 -18.06 -8.94 -20.44
C THR A 124 -19.09 -8.34 -21.39
N ARG A 125 -20.14 -7.68 -20.87
CA ARG A 125 -21.17 -6.96 -21.63
C ARG A 125 -20.96 -5.44 -21.50
N LYS A 126 -20.10 -4.89 -22.37
CA LYS A 126 -19.70 -3.47 -22.33
C LYS A 126 -20.87 -2.50 -22.60
N ASP A 127 -21.89 -2.97 -23.30
CA ASP A 127 -23.13 -2.26 -23.63
C ASP A 127 -24.02 -1.96 -22.42
N THR A 128 -23.85 -2.70 -21.32
CA THR A 128 -24.60 -2.47 -20.07
C THR A 128 -23.83 -1.64 -19.05
N ASN A 129 -22.67 -1.11 -19.41
CA ASN A 129 -21.92 -0.17 -18.57
C ASN A 129 -22.55 1.22 -18.69
N GLU A 130 -23.76 1.40 -18.15
CA GLU A 130 -24.29 2.73 -17.93
C GLU A 130 -23.43 3.41 -16.86
N ILE A 131 -22.75 4.50 -17.23
CA ILE A 131 -22.13 5.41 -16.25
C ILE A 131 -23.29 6.26 -15.73
N PRO A 132 -23.75 6.11 -14.48
CA PRO A 132 -24.62 7.13 -13.91
C PRO A 132 -23.76 8.38 -13.87
N TYR A 133 -24.13 9.41 -14.63
CA TYR A 133 -23.46 10.71 -14.58
C TYR A 133 -23.40 11.16 -13.12
N ILE A 134 -22.24 10.99 -12.48
CA ILE A 134 -22.02 11.50 -11.14
C ILE A 134 -21.79 13.00 -11.32
N HIS A 135 -22.89 13.77 -11.35
CA HIS A 135 -22.84 15.18 -11.02
C HIS A 135 -22.50 15.30 -9.53
N HIS A 136 -21.21 15.25 -9.20
CA HIS A 136 -20.74 15.69 -7.89
C HIS A 136 -19.84 16.93 -8.09
N PRO A 137 -20.15 18.09 -7.49
CA PRO A 137 -19.41 19.34 -7.70
C PRO A 137 -17.95 19.33 -7.18
N LEU A 138 -17.47 18.23 -6.58
CA LEU A 138 -16.16 18.19 -5.92
C LEU A 138 -14.97 17.91 -6.85
N SER A 139 -15.19 17.66 -8.15
CA SER A 139 -14.10 17.33 -9.09
C SER A 139 -13.32 18.55 -9.60
N GLU A 140 -13.92 19.75 -9.62
CA GLU A 140 -13.26 20.94 -10.18
C GLU A 140 -12.34 21.68 -9.18
N GLU A 141 -12.53 21.52 -7.87
CA GLU A 141 -11.72 22.23 -6.85
C GLU A 141 -10.48 21.47 -6.36
N VAL A 142 -10.46 20.13 -6.42
CA VAL A 142 -9.43 19.33 -5.73
C VAL A 142 -8.20 19.06 -6.62
N LEU A 143 -8.40 18.96 -7.94
CA LEU A 143 -7.33 18.69 -8.91
C LEU A 143 -6.22 19.77 -8.95
N PRO A 144 -6.53 21.07 -8.88
CA PRO A 144 -5.51 22.12 -8.82
C PRO A 144 -4.68 22.08 -7.52
N GLN A 145 -5.27 21.65 -6.39
CA GLN A 145 -4.59 21.62 -5.09
C GLN A 145 -3.61 20.46 -4.94
N LEU A 146 -3.88 19.32 -5.59
CA LEU A 146 -2.99 18.16 -5.59
C LEU A 146 -1.75 18.36 -6.49
N SER A 147 -1.89 19.16 -7.57
CA SER A 147 -0.76 19.51 -8.45
C SER A 147 0.25 20.44 -7.77
N ALA A 148 -0.18 21.27 -6.82
CA ALA A 148 0.68 22.25 -6.15
C ALA A 148 1.67 21.62 -5.13
N LYS A 149 1.53 20.33 -4.81
CA LYS A 149 2.35 19.65 -3.78
C LYS A 149 3.49 18.77 -4.34
N GLY A 150 3.71 18.75 -5.66
CA GLY A 150 4.85 18.03 -6.25
C GLY A 150 4.88 16.52 -5.97
N LEU A 151 3.75 15.92 -5.64
CA LEU A 151 3.67 14.50 -5.31
C LEU A 151 3.80 13.66 -6.59
N PRO A 152 4.63 12.59 -6.58
CA PRO A 152 4.84 11.75 -7.76
C PRO A 152 3.54 11.07 -8.20
N LEU A 153 3.42 10.91 -9.52
CA LEU A 153 2.25 10.43 -10.27
C LEU A 153 1.64 9.09 -9.79
N ILE A 154 2.36 8.35 -8.95
CA ILE A 154 2.00 7.00 -8.48
C ILE A 154 0.85 6.99 -7.46
N LEU A 155 0.40 8.17 -7.02
CA LEU A 155 -0.70 8.40 -6.07
C LEU A 155 -2.08 8.63 -6.73
N ARG A 156 -2.20 8.44 -8.05
CA ARG A 156 -3.43 8.73 -8.82
C ARG A 156 -4.27 7.51 -9.21
N LEU A 157 -4.11 6.38 -8.51
CA LEU A 157 -4.98 5.21 -8.64
C LEU A 157 -5.32 4.64 -7.26
#